data_AF-A0AAP8MC24-F1
#
_entry.id   AF-A0AAP8MC24-F1
#
_cell.length_a   1.000
_cell.length_b   1.000
_cell.length_c   1.000
_cell.angle_alpha   90.00
_cell.angle_beta   90.00
_cell.angle_gamma   90.00
#
_symmetry.space_group_name_H-M   'P 1'
#
loop_
_entity.id
_entity.type
_entity.pdbx_description
1 polymer ?
#
loop_
_entity_poly.entity_id
_entity_poly.type
_entity_poly.pdbx_seq_one_letter_code
_entity_poly.pdbx_strand_id
1 'polypeptide(L)' 'MIIEQIIDFLKEAAKIFLTKFAQMLSIFSIGTGAAAIACWVYDAPMSLSLVGGIMALGISLGVYWYLTEW' A
#
# COMPACT_ATOMS: atom_id res chain seq x y z
N MET A 1 24.39 18.82 20.14
CA MET A 1 24.79 18.90 18.71
C MET A 1 24.50 17.60 17.94
N ILE A 2 24.95 16.42 18.39
CA ILE A 2 24.73 15.14 17.65
C ILE A 2 23.28 14.63 17.76
N ILE A 3 22.63 14.80 18.91
CA ILE A 3 21.28 14.28 19.17
C ILE A 3 20.21 14.95 18.28
N GLU A 4 20.34 16.26 18.02
CA GLU A 4 19.39 16.98 17.17
C GLU A 4 19.44 16.52 15.70
N GLN A 5 20.64 16.25 15.17
CA GLN A 5 20.80 15.70 13.81
C GLN A 5 20.15 14.31 13.65
N ILE A 6 20.25 13.46 14.68
CA ILE A 6 19.62 12.14 14.68
C ILE A 6 18.10 12.28 14.69
N ILE A 7 17.56 13.23 15.45
CA ILE A 7 16.11 13.47 15.53
C ILE A 7 15.57 13.97 14.19
N ASP A 8 16.25 14.91 13.53
CA ASP A 8 15.85 15.39 12.20
C ASP A 8 15.89 14.25 11.15
N PHE A 9 16.94 13.41 11.17
CA PHE A 9 17.01 12.23 10.30
C PHE A 9 15.86 11.23 10.54
N LEU A 10 15.54 10.95 11.80
CA LEU A 10 14.46 10.03 12.17
C LEU A 10 13.11 10.57 11.70
N LYS A 11 12.90 11.88 11.83
CA LYS A 11 11.66 12.55 11.44
C LYS A 11 11.46 12.54 9.93
N GLU A 12 12.52 12.81 9.18
CA GLU A 12 12.49 12.79 7.71
C GLU A 12 12.24 11.37 7.18
N ALA A 13 12.95 10.38 7.73
CA ALA A 13 12.74 8.97 7.39
C ALA A 13 11.32 8.50 7.73
N ALA A 14 10.80 8.86 8.91
CA ALA A 14 9.43 8.55 9.30
C ALA A 14 8.40 9.20 8.35
N LYS A 15 8.64 10.44 7.91
CA LYS A 15 7.74 11.16 6.98
C LYS A 15 7.67 10.47 5.63
N ILE A 16 8.83 10.08 5.08
CA ILE A 16 8.92 9.34 3.81
C ILE A 16 8.20 7.99 3.94
N PHE A 17 8.47 7.25 5.01
CA PHE A 17 7.84 5.97 5.27
C PHE A 17 6.31 6.11 5.38
N LEU A 18 5.82 7.08 6.16
CA LEU A 18 4.39 7.28 6.41
C LEU A 18 3.66 7.73 5.14
N THR A 19 4.28 8.57 4.31
CA THR A 19 3.71 9.01 3.03
C THR A 19 3.58 7.84 2.06
N LYS A 20 4.63 7.01 1.91
CA LYS A 20 4.61 5.83 1.04
C LYS A 20 3.67 4.74 1.57
N PHE A 21 3.64 4.55 2.89
CA PHE A 21 2.75 3.60 3.54
C PHE A 21 1.28 4.00 3.39
N ALA A 22 0.95 5.29 3.52
CA ALA A 22 -0.40 5.80 3.26
C ALA A 22 -0.81 5.59 1.81
N GLN A 23 0.11 5.81 0.86
CA GLN A 23 -0.13 5.56 -0.56
C GLN A 23 -0.40 4.07 -0.82
N MET A 24 0.37 3.18 -0.19
CA MET A 24 0.18 1.73 -0.28
C MET A 24 -1.17 1.28 0.33
N LEU A 25 -1.55 1.83 1.49
CA LEU A 25 -2.85 1.58 2.13
C LEU A 25 -4.01 2.03 1.26
N SER A 26 -3.88 3.17 0.56
CA SER A 26 -4.94 3.66 -0.32
C SER A 26 -5.19 2.74 -1.52
N ILE A 27 -4.11 2.18 -2.11
CA ILE A 27 -4.23 1.23 -3.22
C ILE A 27 -4.81 -0.10 -2.72
N PHE A 28 -4.35 -0.56 -1.55
CA PHE A 28 -4.88 -1.75 -0.91
C PHE A 28 -6.36 -1.63 -0.57
N SER A 29 -6.81 -0.49 -0.03
CA SER A 29 -8.21 -0.28 0.34
C SER A 29 -9.12 -0.19 -0.88
N ILE A 30 -8.66 0.40 -1.99
CA ILE A 30 -9.39 0.41 -3.26
C ILE A 30 -9.50 -1.02 -3.82
N GLY A 31 -8.40 -1.77 -3.86
CA GLY A 31 -8.39 -3.16 -4.37
C GLY A 31 -9.24 -4.10 -3.52
N THR A 32 -9.13 -3.99 -2.19
CA THR A 32 -9.93 -4.76 -1.23
C THR A 32 -11.40 -4.34 -1.30
N GLY A 33 -11.70 -3.04 -1.35
CA GLY A 33 -13.06 -2.53 -1.47
C GLY A 33 -13.77 -2.99 -2.74
N ALA A 34 -13.09 -2.92 -3.90
CA ALA A 34 -13.62 -3.44 -5.16
C ALA A 34 -13.88 -4.95 -5.09
N ALA A 35 -12.94 -5.71 -4.52
CA ALA A 35 -13.09 -7.15 -4.35
C ALA A 35 -14.17 -7.52 -3.31
N ALA A 36 -14.40 -6.68 -2.30
CA ALA A 36 -15.47 -6.87 -1.31
C ALA A 36 -16.85 -6.69 -1.95
N ILE A 37 -17.01 -5.66 -2.79
CA ILE A 37 -18.25 -5.44 -3.55
C ILE A 37 -18.50 -6.62 -4.50
N ALA A 38 -17.46 -7.08 -5.20
CA ALA A 38 -17.57 -8.26 -6.05
C ALA A 38 -17.95 -9.52 -5.26
N CYS A 39 -17.32 -9.79 -4.12
CA CYS A 39 -17.68 -10.90 -3.25
C CYS A 39 -19.13 -10.83 -2.75
N TRP A 40 -19.65 -9.61 -2.50
CA TRP A 40 -21.03 -9.43 -2.07
C TRP A 40 -22.04 -9.71 -3.19
N VAL A 41 -21.71 -9.35 -4.45
CA VAL A 41 -22.57 -9.63 -5.62
C VAL A 41 -22.59 -11.12 -5.98
N TYR A 42 -21.46 -11.81 -5.84
CA TYR A 42 -21.31 -13.23 -6.20
C TYR A 42 -21.55 -14.19 -5.03
N ASP A 43 -22.03 -13.71 -3.87
CA ASP A 43 -22.23 -14.50 -2.64
C ASP A 43 -20.99 -15.33 -2.24
N ALA A 44 -19.81 -14.78 -2.49
CA ALA A 44 -18.52 -15.43 -2.28
C ALA A 44 -17.95 -15.08 -0.89
N PRO A 45 -17.12 -15.95 -0.28
CA PRO A 45 -16.57 -15.71 1.04
C PRO A 45 -15.74 -14.41 1.06
N MET A 46 -16.08 -13.52 1.99
CA MET A 46 -15.47 -12.18 2.15
C MET A 46 -13.93 -12.24 2.30
N SER A 47 -13.38 -13.37 2.73
CA SER A 47 -11.95 -13.66 2.78
C SER A 47 -11.23 -13.48 1.43
N LEU A 48 -11.93 -13.70 0.31
CA LEU A 48 -11.38 -13.50 -1.05
C LEU A 48 -11.15 -12.02 -1.37
N SER A 49 -11.83 -11.09 -0.68
CA SER A 49 -11.58 -9.65 -0.82
C SER A 49 -10.14 -9.28 -0.42
N LEU A 50 -9.58 -9.98 0.57
CA LEU A 50 -8.19 -9.80 1.02
C LEU A 50 -7.18 -10.20 -0.06
N VAL A 51 -7.53 -11.21 -0.88
CA VAL A 51 -6.71 -11.62 -2.03
C VAL A 51 -6.70 -10.53 -3.09
N GLY A 52 -7.84 -9.88 -3.34
CA GLY A 52 -7.92 -8.72 -4.24
C GLY A 52 -7.03 -7.56 -3.80
N GLY A 53 -6.98 -7.29 -2.49
CA GLY A 53 -6.06 -6.30 -1.91
C GLY A 53 -4.59 -6.67 -2.10
N ILE A 54 -4.20 -7.91 -1.77
CA ILE A 54 -2.81 -8.39 -1.92
C ILE A 54 -2.39 -8.37 -3.40
N MET A 55 -3.29 -8.74 -4.30
CA MET A 55 -3.05 -8.71 -5.75
C MET A 55 -2.87 -7.28 -6.26
N ALA A 56 -3.68 -6.33 -5.80
CA ALA A 56 -3.53 -4.91 -6.12
C ALA A 56 -2.18 -4.35 -5.63
N LEU A 57 -1.71 -4.77 -4.45
CA LEU A 57 -0.37 -4.42 -3.95
C LEU A 57 0.74 -5.01 -4.81
N GLY A 58 0.63 -6.28 -5.23
CA GLY A 58 1.60 -6.91 -6.11
C GLY A 58 1.73 -6.22 -7.47
N ILE A 59 0.59 -5.83 -8.06
CA ILE A 59 0.56 -5.08 -9.32
C ILE A 59 1.16 -3.69 -9.14
N SER A 60 0.80 -2.98 -8.08
CA SER A 60 1.38 -1.68 -7.74
C SER A 60 2.90 -1.76 -7.59
N LEU A 61 3.42 -2.80 -6.94
CA LEU A 61 4.86 -2.99 -6.76
C LEU A 61 5.55 -3.29 -8.09
N GLY A 62 4.96 -4.13 -8.94
CA GLY A 62 5.48 -4.44 -10.27
C GLY A 62 5.48 -3.24 -11.21
N VAL A 63 4.44 -2.41 -11.16
CA VAL A 63 4.37 -1.14 -11.92
C VAL A 63 5.43 -0.16 -11.43
N TYR A 64 5.61 -0.05 -10.10
CA TYR A 64 6.66 0.81 -9.55
C TYR A 64 8.05 0.36 -9.99
N TRP A 65 8.33 -0.95 -9.93
CA TRP A 65 9.60 -1.53 -10.36
C TRP A 65 9.86 -1.28 -11.85
N TYR A 66 8.86 -1.52 -12.70
CA TYR A 66 8.93 -1.26 -14.15
C TYR A 66 9.17 0.22 -14.50
N LEU A 67 8.63 1.15 -13.70
CA LEU A 67 8.81 2.60 -13.90
C LEU A 67 10.18 3.12 -13.43
N THR A 68 10.87 2.42 -12.55
CA THR A 68 12.22 2.78 -12.06
C THR A 68 13.37 2.18 -12.88
N GLU A 69 13.09 1.29 -13.83
CA GLU A 69 14.10 0.59 -14.63
C GLU A 69 14.34 1.21 -16.03
N TRP A 70 14.02 2.50 -16.19
CA TRP A 70 14.31 3.36 -17.35
C TRP A 70 14.87 4.71 -16.90
#